data_AF-A0A0V1C8I8-F1
#
_entry.id   AF-A0A0V1C8I8-F1
#
_cell.length_a   1.000
_cell.length_b   1.000
_cell.length_c   1.000
_cell.angle_alpha   90.00
_cell.angle_beta   90.00
_cell.angle_gamma   90.00
#
_symmetry.space_group_name_H-M   'P 1'
#
loop_
_entity.id
_entity.type
_entity.pdbx_description
1 polymer ?
#
loop_
_entity_poly.entity_id
_entity_poly.type
_entity_poly.pdbx_seq_one_letter_code
_entity_poly.pdbx_strand_id
1 'polypeptide(L)' 'MYLQIALLVEDRDACRFLWRNCVQDSSVRVYRLTRVCFGLACSPYLGMNVIKAHAEGNPEECML' A
#
# COMPACT_ATOMS: atom_id res chain seq x y z
N MET A 1 9.15 0.24 1.07
CA MET A 1 8.66 0.10 -0.31
C MET A 1 7.16 0.37 -0.41
N TYR A 2 6.25 -0.62 -0.26
CA TYR A 2 4.82 -0.40 -0.55
C TYR A 2 4.13 0.70 0.29
N LEU A 3 4.52 0.85 1.56
CA LEU A 3 3.96 1.88 2.44
C LEU A 3 4.29 3.33 1.99
N GLN A 4 5.23 3.52 1.06
CA GLN A 4 5.53 4.82 0.47
C GLN A 4 4.62 5.16 -0.72
N ILE A 5 3.82 4.20 -1.19
CA ILE A 5 2.94 4.35 -2.37
C ILE A 5 1.51 4.62 -1.88
N ALA A 6 0.99 5.81 -2.19
CA ALA A 6 -0.36 6.21 -1.82
C ALA A 6 -1.44 5.52 -2.66
N LEU A 7 -2.53 5.11 -2.01
CA LEU A 7 -3.75 4.71 -2.71
C LEU A 7 -4.61 5.93 -3.00
N LEU A 8 -5.17 5.96 -4.22
CA LEU A 8 -6.24 6.87 -4.59
C LEU A 8 -7.41 6.69 -3.62
N VAL A 9 -8.12 7.77 -3.33
CA VAL A 9 -9.15 7.80 -2.27
C VAL A 9 -10.28 6.82 -2.60
N GLU A 10 -10.66 6.77 -3.88
CA GLU A 10 -11.63 5.88 -4.50
C GLU A 10 -11.27 4.39 -4.36
N ASP A 11 -9.99 4.04 -4.36
CA ASP A 11 -9.52 2.65 -4.30
C ASP A 11 -9.37 2.13 -2.85
N ARG A 12 -9.42 3.00 -1.84
CA ARG A 12 -9.15 2.63 -0.44
C ARG A 12 -10.15 1.61 0.11
N ASP A 13 -11.39 1.60 -0.38
CA ASP A 13 -12.39 0.65 0.08
C ASP A 13 -12.10 -0.78 -0.39
N ALA A 14 -11.40 -0.96 -1.53
CA ALA A 14 -10.94 -2.29 -1.96
C ALA A 14 -9.91 -2.90 -1.00
N CYS A 15 -9.22 -2.05 -0.22
CA CYS A 15 -8.26 -2.45 0.82
C CYS A 15 -8.85 -2.38 2.24
N ARG A 16 -10.19 -2.46 2.37
CA ARG A 16 -10.89 -2.46 3.65
C ARG A 16 -10.68 -3.78 4.40
N PHE A 17 -10.41 -3.69 5.70
CA PHE A 17 -10.36 -4.85 6.57
C PHE A 17 -11.11 -4.62 7.87
N LEU A 18 -11.57 -5.72 8.46
CA LEU A 18 -12.24 -5.75 9.76
C LEU A 18 -11.23 -6.15 10.82
N TRP A 19 -11.28 -5.48 11.98
CA TRP A 19 -10.45 -5.80 13.13
C TRP A 19 -11.31 -5.89 14.38
N ARG A 20 -11.02 -6.88 15.22
CA ARG A 20 -11.58 -7.01 16.56
C ARG A 20 -10.45 -7.38 17.51
N ASN A 21 -10.45 -6.77 18.68
CA ASN A 21 -9.53 -7.20 19.75
C ASN A 21 -10.00 -8.55 20.31
N CYS A 22 -9.16 -9.24 21.07
CA CYS A 22 -9.52 -10.53 21.70
C CYS A 22 -10.63 -10.45 22.76
N VAL A 23 -11.34 -9.32 22.86
CA VAL A 23 -12.47 -9.11 23.75
C VAL A 23 -13.75 -9.47 22.99
N GLN A 24 -14.40 -10.54 23.45
CA GLN A 24 -15.49 -11.23 22.76
C GLN A 24 -16.66 -10.31 22.39
N ASP A 25 -16.96 -9.33 23.25
CA ASP A 25 -18.08 -8.38 23.10
C ASP A 25 -17.68 -7.01 22.54
N SER A 26 -16.43 -6.85 22.08
CA SER A 26 -16.01 -5.58 21.49
C SER A 26 -16.55 -5.39 20.06
N SER A 27 -16.99 -4.17 19.75
CA SER A 27 -17.44 -3.80 18.41
C SER A 27 -16.33 -4.02 17.38
N VAL A 28 -16.68 -4.59 16.22
CA VAL A 28 -15.76 -4.72 15.08
C VAL A 28 -15.41 -3.33 14.56
N ARG A 29 -14.13 -3.05 14.38
CA ARG A 29 -13.62 -1.83 13.78
C ARG A 29 -13.37 -2.06 12.29
N VAL A 30 -13.73 -1.07 11.49
CA VAL A 30 -13.48 -1.07 10.05
C VAL A 30 -12.30 -0.15 9.77
N TYR A 31 -11.29 -0.67 9.09
CA TYR A 31 -10.13 0.09 8.68
C TYR A 31 -9.99 0.08 7.16
N ARG A 32 -9.40 1.14 6.62
CA ARG A 32 -9.07 1.29 5.20
C ARG A 32 -7.63 1.70 5.10
N LEU A 33 -6.85 0.95 4.33
CA LEU A 33 -5.46 1.30 4.08
C LEU A 33 -5.39 2.54 3.20
N THR A 34 -4.41 3.40 3.46
CA THR A 34 -4.14 4.63 2.69
C THR A 34 -2.92 4.49 1.78
N ARG A 35 -2.25 3.35 1.87
CA ARG A 35 -1.02 2.99 1.17
C ARG A 35 -1.15 1.56 0.64
N VAL A 36 -0.43 1.25 -0.42
CA VAL A 36 -0.35 -0.11 -0.96
C VAL A 36 0.13 -1.06 0.15
N CYS A 37 -0.57 -2.17 0.34
CA CYS A 37 -0.18 -3.18 1.32
C CYS A 37 0.41 -4.42 0.66
N PHE A 38 0.99 -5.29 1.49
CA PHE A 38 1.43 -6.61 1.05
C PHE A 38 0.23 -7.49 0.73
N GLY A 39 0.33 -8.29 -0.34
CA GLY A 39 -0.67 -9.30 -0.68
C GLY A 39 -1.77 -8.84 -1.65
N LEU A 40 -1.82 -7.57 -2.08
CA LEU A 40 -2.66 -7.22 -3.23
C LEU A 40 -2.02 -7.77 -4.51
N ALA A 41 -2.83 -8.27 -5.43
CA ALA A 41 -2.36 -8.76 -6.72
C ALA A 41 -1.60 -7.67 -7.51
N CYS A 42 -1.99 -6.40 -7.35
CA CYS A 42 -1.35 -5.26 -8.02
C CYS A 42 -0.11 -4.71 -7.31
N SER A 43 0.17 -5.09 -6.06
CA SER A 43 1.27 -4.49 -5.28
C SER A 43 2.64 -4.61 -5.96
N PRO A 44 3.04 -5.77 -6.51
CA PRO A 44 4.34 -5.88 -7.19
C PRO A 44 4.44 -4.96 -8.42
N TYR A 45 3.37 -4.86 -9.20
CA TYR A 45 3.31 -4.00 -10.38
C TYR A 45 3.45 -2.52 -10.02
N LEU A 46 2.65 -2.05 -9.06
CA LEU A 46 2.72 -0.66 -8.57
C LEU A 46 4.09 -0.36 -7.97
N GLY A 47 4.64 -1.30 -7.21
CA GLY A 47 5.96 -1.21 -6.62
C GLY A 47 7.08 -1.03 -7.64
N MET A 48 7.10 -1.88 -8.66
CA MET A 48 8.12 -1.84 -9.70
C MET A 48 8.05 -0.55 -10.52
N ASN A 49 6.85 -0.06 -10.82
CA ASN A 49 6.68 1.22 -11.53
C ASN A 49 7.23 2.40 -10.75
N VAL A 50 7.07 2.42 -9.42
CA VAL A 50 7.63 3.48 -8.57
C VAL A 50 9.16 3.40 -8.54
N ILE A 51 9.74 2.20 -8.40
CA ILE A 51 11.21 2.03 -8.47
C ILE A 51 11.74 2.49 -9.83
N LYS A 52 11.10 2.06 -10.92
CA LYS A 52 11.48 2.45 -12.28
C LYS A 52 11.45 3.97 -12.45
N ALA A 53 10.36 4.62 -12.03
CA ALA A 53 10.24 6.07 -12.10
C ALA A 53 11.32 6.79 -11.28
N HIS A 54 11.68 6.25 -10.11
CA HIS A 54 12.80 6.79 -9.33
C HIS A 54 14.14 6.65 -10.04
N ALA A 55 14.43 5.48 -10.63
CA ALA A 55 15.66 5.25 -11.37
C ALA A 55 15.78 6.16 -12.60
N GLU A 56 14.69 6.33 -13.35
CA GLU A 56 14.63 7.22 -14.52
C GLU A 56 14.75 8.70 -14.12
N GLY A 57 14.24 9.07 -12.95
CA GLY A 57 14.29 10.45 -12.44
C GLY A 57 15.59 10.84 -11.73
N ASN A 58 16.43 9.87 -11.34
CA ASN A 58 17.68 10.10 -10.58
C ASN A 58 18.83 9.25 -11.18
N PRO A 59 19.21 9.46 -12.45
CA PRO A 59 20.13 8.59 -13.17
C PRO A 59 21.55 8.55 -12.56
N GLU A 60 21.99 9.62 -11.90
CA GLU A 60 23.28 9.71 -11.20
C GLU A 60 23.38 8.80 -9.97
N GLU A 61 22.27 8.53 -9.28
CA GLU A 61 22.23 7.61 -8.15
C GLU A 61 22.28 6.14 -8.59
N CYS A 62 21.92 5.87 -9.86
CA CYS A 62 21.93 4.52 -10.45
C CYS A 62 23.27 4.11 -11.07
N MET A 63 24.25 5.02 -11.20
CA MET A 63 25.58 4.73 -11.79
C MET A 63 26.67 4.40 -10.76
N LEU A 64 26.34 4.37 -9.47
CA LEU A 64 27.22 3.93 -8.37
C LEU A 64 27.02 2.43 -8.08
#